data_AF-A0A5D4SJJ6-F1
#
_entry.id   AF-A0A5D4SJJ6-F1
#
_cell.length_a   1.000
_cell.length_b   1.000
_cell.length_c   1.000
_cell.angle_alpha   90.00
_cell.angle_beta   90.00
_cell.angle_gamma   90.00
#
_symmetry.space_group_name_H-M   'P 1'
#
loop_
_entity.id
_entity.type
_entity.pdbx_description
1 polymer ?
#
loop_
_entity_poly.entity_id
_entity_poly.type
_entity_poly.pdbx_seq_one_letter_code
_entity_poly.pdbx_strand_id
1 'polypeptide(L)'
;MKKYGLILLIILFSFSTSAFAQPETASLIPSEEQFLKLVKKTEEYKDFKDDFLSNDPYILNPLKDEKDQQYGWIVQYEIKYKEEASLAAGGAATVSFSSILTFAYDSINDDMQAYIIDYSSILKDQAIYLEELSTGTTTAIDVSETDLYAELAVQTEEKAESMVSSAGLQSGNPAGEEGVNGSNYLCWQCTSYTNGSVSLPCANLVGSYCSSGSQYSVGRLLCAGKTIIDCYVPKDKVCVKGVWKTTCPAPA
;
A
#
# COMPACT_ATOMS: atom_id res chain seq x y z
N MET A 1 84.00 -10.18 36.75
CA MET A 1 82.55 -9.93 36.94
C MET A 1 81.91 -9.79 35.56
N LYS A 2 80.81 -10.50 35.35
CA LYS A 2 79.64 -10.28 34.48
C LYS A 2 79.78 -9.37 33.23
N LYS A 3 79.19 -9.60 32.06
CA LYS A 3 78.46 -10.71 31.39
C LYS A 3 77.63 -9.99 30.30
N TYR A 4 77.74 -10.42 29.04
CA TYR A 4 76.76 -10.22 27.93
C TYR A 4 76.50 -8.77 27.48
N GLY A 5 76.17 -8.47 26.22
CA GLY A 5 75.84 -9.32 25.10
C GLY A 5 75.28 -8.43 23.99
N LEU A 6 75.70 -8.74 22.77
CA LEU A 6 75.04 -8.42 21.50
C LEU A 6 73.51 -8.54 21.64
N ILE A 7 72.74 -7.70 20.93
CA ILE A 7 71.63 -8.12 20.04
C ILE A 7 70.92 -6.86 19.50
N LEU A 8 71.11 -6.68 18.19
CA LEU A 8 70.27 -5.93 17.28
C LEU A 8 68.97 -6.74 17.12
N LEU A 9 67.80 -6.19 17.51
CA LEU A 9 66.52 -6.85 17.27
C LEU A 9 65.62 -5.93 16.44
N ILE A 10 65.59 -6.24 15.14
CA ILE A 10 64.60 -5.78 14.18
C ILE A 10 63.27 -6.39 14.62
N ILE A 11 62.39 -5.60 15.22
CA ILE A 11 61.00 -6.00 15.44
C ILE A 11 60.28 -5.80 14.11
N LEU A 12 60.28 -6.86 13.30
CA LEU A 12 59.24 -7.11 12.31
C LEU A 12 57.92 -7.25 13.07
N PHE A 13 57.20 -6.14 13.24
CA PHE A 13 55.77 -6.21 13.52
C PHE A 13 55.10 -6.74 12.26
N SER A 14 54.97 -8.06 12.22
CA SER A 14 53.95 -8.72 11.44
C SER A 14 52.61 -8.15 11.90
N PHE A 15 52.12 -7.13 11.19
CA PHE A 15 50.68 -6.88 11.15
C PHE A 15 50.07 -8.11 10.49
N SER A 16 49.82 -9.14 11.30
CA SER A 16 48.72 -10.04 11.03
C SER A 16 47.50 -9.14 11.05
N THR A 17 47.13 -8.62 9.89
CA THR A 17 45.77 -8.19 9.62
C THR A 17 44.93 -9.41 9.94
N SER A 18 44.38 -9.43 11.15
CA SER A 18 43.16 -10.14 11.45
C SER A 18 42.15 -9.53 10.49
N ALA A 19 42.09 -10.09 9.28
CA ALA A 19 40.90 -9.99 8.47
C ALA A 19 39.83 -10.59 9.36
N PHE A 20 39.11 -9.71 10.05
CA PHE A 20 37.81 -10.01 10.61
C PHE A 20 37.00 -10.42 9.39
N ALA A 21 37.01 -11.71 9.07
CA ALA A 21 36.05 -12.28 8.18
C ALA A 21 34.70 -11.94 8.82
N GLN A 22 34.00 -10.97 8.24
CA GLN A 22 32.57 -10.86 8.49
C GLN A 22 32.00 -12.25 8.25
N PRO A 23 31.25 -12.82 9.20
CA PRO A 23 30.58 -14.07 8.90
C PRO A 23 29.68 -13.79 7.70
N GLU A 24 29.94 -14.47 6.58
CA GLU A 24 28.94 -14.67 5.54
C GLU A 24 27.83 -15.50 6.19
N THR A 25 26.98 -14.86 6.98
CA THR A 25 25.62 -15.35 7.16
C THR A 25 24.95 -15.12 5.82
N ALA A 26 25.16 -16.06 4.89
CA ALA A 26 24.22 -16.25 3.80
C ALA A 26 22.89 -16.61 4.48
N SER A 27 22.12 -15.59 4.85
CA SER A 27 20.71 -15.75 5.15
C SER A 27 20.13 -16.38 3.91
N LEU A 28 19.72 -17.64 4.03
CA LEU A 28 19.13 -18.38 2.91
C LEU A 28 17.80 -17.69 2.63
N ILE A 29 17.76 -16.93 1.53
CA ILE A 29 16.54 -16.32 1.03
C ILE A 29 15.52 -17.46 0.89
N PRO A 30 14.36 -17.38 1.57
CA PRO A 30 13.36 -18.44 1.51
C PRO A 30 12.89 -18.62 0.07
N SER A 31 12.46 -19.83 -0.29
CA SER A 31 11.74 -20.00 -1.55
C SER A 31 10.42 -19.21 -1.53
N GLU A 32 9.86 -18.94 -2.71
CA GLU A 32 8.55 -18.29 -2.85
C GLU A 32 7.46 -18.96 -1.98
N GLU A 33 7.39 -20.30 -2.01
CA GLU A 33 6.43 -21.06 -1.21
C GLU A 33 6.70 -20.93 0.31
N GLN A 34 7.97 -20.89 0.72
CA GLN A 34 8.34 -20.67 2.10
C GLN A 34 7.97 -19.26 2.55
N PHE A 35 8.21 -18.25 1.72
CA PHE A 35 7.82 -16.87 1.98
C PHE A 35 6.30 -16.73 2.15
N LEU A 36 5.49 -17.29 1.24
CA LEU A 36 4.03 -17.27 1.39
C LEU A 36 3.55 -17.98 2.67
N LYS A 37 4.25 -19.04 3.10
CA LYS A 37 3.97 -19.69 4.40
C LYS A 37 4.35 -18.82 5.58
N LEU A 38 5.39 -18.00 5.49
CA LEU A 38 5.74 -17.01 6.52
C LEU A 38 4.67 -15.93 6.60
N VAL A 39 4.27 -15.37 5.45
CA VAL A 39 3.19 -14.37 5.36
C VAL A 39 1.89 -14.89 5.98
N LYS A 40 1.45 -16.10 5.61
CA LYS A 40 0.21 -16.69 6.16
C LYS A 40 0.22 -16.94 7.67
N LYS A 41 1.39 -16.87 8.33
CA LYS A 41 1.52 -17.05 9.77
C LYS A 41 1.47 -15.74 10.55
N THR A 42 1.65 -14.60 9.90
CA THR A 42 1.61 -13.29 10.56
C THR A 42 0.20 -12.99 11.08
N GLU A 43 0.09 -12.14 12.09
CA GLU A 43 -1.22 -11.75 12.62
C GLU A 43 -1.95 -10.85 11.62
N GLU A 44 -1.22 -9.94 10.95
CA GLU A 44 -1.77 -9.04 9.94
C GLU A 44 -2.43 -9.82 8.79
N TYR A 45 -1.83 -10.93 8.33
CA TYR A 45 -2.49 -11.77 7.33
C TYR A 45 -3.80 -12.35 7.85
N LYS A 46 -3.81 -12.82 9.11
CA LYS A 46 -5.02 -13.43 9.70
C LYS A 46 -6.12 -12.41 9.91
N ASP A 47 -5.75 -11.19 10.27
CA ASP A 47 -6.68 -10.08 10.52
C ASP A 47 -7.37 -9.64 9.22
N PHE A 48 -6.65 -9.61 8.10
CA PHE A 48 -7.17 -9.07 6.84
C PHE A 48 -7.59 -10.12 5.79
N LYS A 49 -7.30 -11.42 5.96
CA LYS A 49 -7.59 -12.45 4.95
C LYS A 49 -9.05 -12.50 4.49
N ASP A 50 -9.99 -12.18 5.38
CA ASP A 50 -11.43 -12.27 5.07
C ASP A 50 -11.91 -11.06 4.24
N ASP A 51 -11.09 -10.01 4.18
CA ASP A 51 -11.31 -8.81 3.37
C ASP A 51 -10.68 -8.91 1.97
N PHE A 52 -9.97 -10.00 1.67
CA PHE A 52 -9.30 -10.18 0.39
C PHE A 52 -10.31 -10.24 -0.76
N LEU A 53 -10.04 -9.48 -1.82
CA LEU A 53 -10.82 -9.54 -3.06
C LEU A 53 -10.51 -10.80 -3.88
N SER A 54 -9.34 -11.39 -3.66
CA SER A 54 -8.88 -12.65 -4.26
C SER A 54 -8.00 -13.40 -3.26
N ASN A 55 -8.09 -14.73 -3.24
CA ASN A 55 -7.20 -15.57 -2.45
C ASN A 55 -5.78 -15.65 -3.03
N ASP A 56 -5.65 -15.38 -4.33
CA ASP A 56 -4.36 -15.34 -5.00
C ASP A 56 -3.73 -13.95 -4.85
N PRO A 57 -2.42 -13.87 -4.59
CA PRO A 57 -1.72 -12.60 -4.57
C PRO A 57 -1.90 -11.83 -5.87
N TYR A 58 -2.07 -10.52 -5.72
CA TYR A 58 -2.08 -9.60 -6.84
C TYR A 58 -0.67 -9.40 -7.43
N ILE A 59 0.35 -9.32 -6.56
CA ILE A 59 1.76 -9.30 -6.93
C ILE A 59 2.51 -10.28 -6.03
N LEU A 60 3.51 -10.96 -6.60
CA LEU A 60 4.50 -11.73 -5.87
C LEU A 60 5.83 -11.66 -6.61
N ASN A 61 6.76 -10.85 -6.11
CA ASN A 61 8.02 -10.54 -6.78
C ASN A 61 9.22 -10.69 -5.83
N PRO A 62 10.42 -10.96 -6.36
CA PRO A 62 11.66 -10.83 -5.58
C PRO A 62 11.94 -9.36 -5.25
N LEU A 63 12.49 -9.11 -4.06
CA LEU A 63 13.13 -7.83 -3.73
C LEU A 63 14.58 -7.85 -4.20
N LYS A 64 14.99 -6.84 -4.97
CA LYS A 64 16.31 -6.77 -5.59
C LYS A 64 17.07 -5.49 -5.26
N ASP A 65 18.38 -5.62 -5.06
CA ASP A 65 19.27 -4.50 -4.80
C ASP A 65 19.75 -3.80 -6.08
N GLU A 66 20.63 -2.80 -5.94
CA GLU A 66 21.17 -2.04 -7.08
C GLU A 66 22.00 -2.88 -8.07
N LYS A 67 22.35 -4.12 -7.72
CA LYS A 67 23.09 -5.06 -8.57
C LYS A 67 22.19 -6.17 -9.13
N ASP A 68 20.87 -6.00 -9.06
CA ASP A 68 19.86 -7.01 -9.42
C ASP A 68 19.96 -8.30 -8.58
N GLN A 69 20.64 -8.24 -7.42
CA GLN A 69 20.73 -9.38 -6.52
C GLN A 69 19.50 -9.43 -5.62
N GLN A 70 18.86 -10.59 -5.58
CA GLN A 70 17.73 -10.80 -4.70
C GLN A 70 18.19 -10.77 -3.25
N TYR A 71 17.44 -10.07 -2.39
CA TYR A 71 17.64 -10.06 -0.95
C TYR A 71 16.37 -10.35 -0.15
N GLY A 72 15.25 -10.62 -0.83
CA GLY A 72 13.97 -10.81 -0.16
C GLY A 72 12.82 -11.09 -1.11
N TRP A 73 11.61 -10.95 -0.59
CA TRP A 73 10.36 -11.11 -1.33
C TRP A 73 9.34 -10.05 -0.95
N ILE A 74 8.46 -9.72 -1.89
CA ILE A 74 7.31 -8.85 -1.67
C ILE A 74 6.05 -9.52 -2.24
N VAL A 75 4.95 -9.47 -1.49
CA VAL A 75 3.64 -9.96 -1.92
C VAL A 75 2.56 -8.94 -1.62
N GLN A 76 1.57 -8.85 -2.49
CA GLN A 76 0.44 -7.94 -2.35
C GLN A 76 -0.89 -8.66 -2.51
N TYR A 77 -1.86 -8.21 -1.74
CA TYR A 77 -3.25 -8.62 -1.82
C TYR A 77 -4.12 -7.38 -1.98
N GLU A 78 -5.07 -7.44 -2.92
CA GLU A 78 -6.13 -6.44 -2.97
C GLU A 78 -7.16 -6.75 -1.89
N ILE A 79 -7.49 -5.76 -1.08
CA ILE A 79 -8.38 -5.91 0.07
C ILE A 79 -9.48 -4.86 0.07
N LYS A 80 -10.61 -5.21 0.71
CA LYS A 80 -11.60 -4.23 1.16
C LYS A 80 -11.10 -3.64 2.47
N TYR A 81 -10.82 -2.36 2.50
CA TYR A 81 -10.29 -1.72 3.69
C TYR A 81 -10.82 -0.32 3.78
N LYS A 82 -11.43 0.01 4.93
CA LYS A 82 -12.10 1.30 5.16
C LYS A 82 -12.86 1.76 3.92
N GLU A 83 -13.69 0.88 3.31
CA GLU A 83 -14.53 1.22 2.16
C GLU A 83 -15.62 2.23 2.58
N GLU A 84 -15.22 3.44 2.95
CA GLU A 84 -16.11 4.57 3.07
C GLU A 84 -16.48 5.00 1.67
N ALA A 85 -17.78 4.96 1.39
CA ALA A 85 -18.31 5.53 0.17
C ALA A 85 -18.02 7.04 0.14
N SER A 86 -17.06 7.45 -0.69
CA SER A 86 -16.86 8.86 -1.01
C SER A 86 -18.03 9.35 -1.86
N LEU A 87 -18.53 10.55 -1.56
CA LEU A 87 -19.58 11.18 -2.33
C LEU A 87 -18.97 11.87 -3.57
N ALA A 88 -19.45 11.50 -4.74
CA ALA A 88 -19.10 12.11 -6.02
C ALA A 88 -20.33 12.80 -6.64
N ALA A 89 -20.12 13.62 -7.67
CA ALA A 89 -21.19 14.30 -8.41
C ALA A 89 -22.15 15.10 -7.50
N GLY A 90 -21.60 15.92 -6.59
CA GLY A 90 -22.40 16.73 -5.66
C GLY A 90 -23.26 15.93 -4.68
N GLY A 91 -22.87 14.69 -4.35
CA GLY A 91 -23.59 13.81 -3.42
C GLY A 91 -24.60 12.86 -4.05
N ALA A 92 -24.68 12.81 -5.38
CA ALA A 92 -25.61 11.95 -6.11
C ALA A 92 -25.06 10.54 -6.40
N ALA A 93 -23.75 10.33 -6.28
CA ALA A 93 -23.09 9.05 -6.46
C ALA A 93 -22.18 8.71 -5.28
N THR A 94 -22.05 7.42 -5.01
CA THR A 94 -21.07 6.89 -4.06
C THR A 94 -20.00 6.11 -4.80
N VAL A 95 -18.74 6.33 -4.42
CA VAL A 95 -17.56 5.67 -4.98
C VAL A 95 -16.76 5.04 -3.85
N SER A 96 -16.35 3.78 -3.97
CA SER A 96 -15.34 3.17 -3.12
C SER A 96 -14.14 2.69 -3.94
N PHE A 97 -12.97 2.65 -3.31
CA PHE A 97 -11.74 2.13 -3.90
C PHE A 97 -11.22 0.94 -3.10
N SER A 98 -10.66 -0.06 -3.78
CA SER A 98 -9.91 -1.12 -3.12
C SER A 98 -8.56 -0.62 -2.61
N SER A 99 -8.06 -1.26 -1.55
CA SER A 99 -6.75 -0.98 -0.95
C SER A 99 -5.78 -2.15 -1.17
N ILE A 100 -4.50 -1.92 -0.93
CA ILE A 100 -3.47 -2.97 -1.03
C ILE A 100 -2.91 -3.28 0.34
N LEU A 101 -2.96 -4.55 0.73
CA LEU A 101 -2.13 -5.09 1.81
C LEU A 101 -0.84 -5.65 1.21
N THR A 102 0.30 -5.18 1.71
CA THR A 102 1.61 -5.61 1.24
C THR A 102 2.41 -6.22 2.38
N PHE A 103 3.07 -7.35 2.08
CA PHE A 103 4.08 -7.93 2.95
C PHE A 103 5.42 -7.94 2.24
N ALA A 104 6.47 -7.52 2.93
CA ALA A 104 7.82 -7.52 2.40
C ALA A 104 8.78 -8.14 3.41
N TYR A 105 9.54 -9.15 2.98
CA TYR A 105 10.51 -9.86 3.80
C TYR A 105 11.93 -9.53 3.35
N ASP A 106 12.71 -8.94 4.24
CA ASP A 106 14.14 -8.68 4.04
C ASP A 106 14.96 -9.79 4.72
N SER A 107 15.58 -10.66 3.91
CA SER A 107 16.39 -11.76 4.43
C SER A 107 17.70 -11.30 5.08
N ILE A 108 18.21 -10.10 4.74
CA ILE A 108 19.44 -9.55 5.33
C ILE A 108 19.21 -9.21 6.80
N ASN A 109 18.06 -8.63 7.09
CA ASN A 109 17.69 -8.18 8.44
C ASN A 109 16.80 -9.19 9.20
N ASP A 110 16.36 -10.26 8.53
CA ASP A 110 15.36 -11.22 9.02
C ASP A 110 14.09 -10.52 9.52
N ASP A 111 13.60 -9.57 8.72
CA ASP A 111 12.50 -8.68 9.09
C ASP A 111 11.33 -8.84 8.11
N MET A 112 10.11 -8.93 8.66
CA MET A 112 8.87 -8.98 7.91
C MET A 112 8.09 -7.70 8.18
N GLN A 113 7.89 -6.90 7.14
CA GLN A 113 7.11 -5.68 7.19
C GLN A 113 5.74 -5.90 6.55
N ALA A 114 4.72 -5.30 7.14
CA ALA A 114 3.35 -5.32 6.64
C ALA A 114 2.79 -3.89 6.63
N TYR A 115 2.23 -3.49 5.50
CA TYR A 115 1.66 -2.16 5.33
C TYR A 115 0.41 -2.18 4.45
N ILE A 116 -0.48 -1.23 4.71
CA ILE A 116 -1.65 -0.97 3.88
C ILE A 116 -1.44 0.33 3.10
N ILE A 117 -1.71 0.27 1.81
CA ILE A 117 -1.86 1.48 0.98
C ILE A 117 -3.36 1.66 0.77
N ASP A 118 -3.91 2.67 1.42
CA ASP A 118 -5.33 2.97 1.49
C ASP A 118 -5.71 4.08 0.51
N TYR A 119 -6.55 3.71 -0.46
CA TYR A 119 -7.05 4.59 -1.51
C TYR A 119 -8.49 5.06 -1.26
N SER A 120 -9.10 4.69 -0.12
CA SER A 120 -10.50 5.01 0.21
C SER A 120 -10.80 6.52 0.21
N SER A 121 -9.78 7.33 0.48
CA SER A 121 -9.88 8.78 0.71
C SER A 121 -9.39 9.63 -0.46
N ILE A 122 -9.10 9.04 -1.63
CA ILE A 122 -8.65 9.78 -2.83
C ILE A 122 -9.59 10.94 -3.15
N LEU A 123 -10.91 10.73 -3.12
CA LEU A 123 -11.86 11.78 -3.50
C LEU A 123 -12.15 12.77 -2.36
N LYS A 124 -12.29 12.26 -1.13
CA LYS A 124 -12.69 13.03 0.05
C LYS A 124 -11.57 13.92 0.59
N ASP A 125 -10.39 13.33 0.79
CA ASP A 125 -9.25 14.01 1.42
C ASP A 125 -8.21 14.45 0.39
N GLN A 126 -8.35 14.03 -0.88
CA GLN A 126 -7.32 14.22 -1.91
C GLN A 126 -5.97 13.63 -1.47
N ALA A 127 -6.03 12.49 -0.77
CA ALA A 127 -4.86 11.84 -0.21
C ALA A 127 -4.94 10.31 -0.29
N ILE A 128 -3.76 9.69 -0.33
CA ILE A 128 -3.54 8.25 -0.18
C ILE A 128 -2.81 8.04 1.14
N TYR A 129 -3.26 7.08 1.93
CA TYR A 129 -2.65 6.81 3.23
C TYR A 129 -1.82 5.53 3.18
N LEU A 130 -0.56 5.64 3.60
CA LEU A 130 0.31 4.50 3.85
C LEU A 130 0.35 4.22 5.35
N GLU A 131 -0.17 3.07 5.77
CA GLU A 131 -0.22 2.63 7.16
C GLU A 131 0.74 1.47 7.39
N GLU A 132 1.73 1.66 8.27
CA GLU A 132 2.60 0.57 8.73
C GLU A 132 1.90 -0.18 9.87
N LEU A 133 1.57 -1.45 9.67
CA LEU A 133 0.71 -2.19 10.59
C LEU A 133 1.39 -2.54 11.91
N SER A 134 2.70 -2.73 11.90
CA SER A 134 3.47 -3.07 13.11
C SER A 134 3.55 -1.91 14.11
N THR A 135 3.57 -0.68 13.62
CA THR A 135 3.72 0.54 14.44
C THR A 135 2.42 1.34 14.56
N GLY A 136 1.46 1.12 13.65
CA GLY A 136 0.27 1.96 13.48
C GLY A 136 0.58 3.34 12.91
N THR A 137 1.79 3.56 12.39
CA THR A 137 2.18 4.86 11.82
C THR A 137 1.51 5.05 10.47
N THR A 138 0.85 6.19 10.28
CA THR A 138 0.21 6.55 9.01
C THR A 138 0.92 7.75 8.38
N THR A 139 1.24 7.65 7.09
CA THR A 139 1.76 8.75 6.28
C THR A 139 0.72 9.09 5.20
N ALA A 140 0.36 10.36 5.08
CA ALA A 140 -0.48 10.85 4.00
C ALA A 140 0.37 11.27 2.80
N ILE A 141 -0.10 10.93 1.60
CA ILE A 141 0.50 11.31 0.32
C ILE A 141 -0.57 12.09 -0.43
N ASP A 142 -0.27 13.34 -0.77
CA ASP A 142 -1.20 14.20 -1.51
C ASP A 142 -1.38 13.67 -2.93
N VAL A 143 -2.63 13.51 -3.37
CA VAL A 143 -2.99 13.00 -4.70
C VAL A 143 -2.42 13.87 -5.81
N SER A 144 -2.23 15.18 -5.57
CA SER A 144 -1.63 16.10 -6.54
C SER A 144 -0.12 15.90 -6.75
N GLU A 145 0.55 15.14 -5.89
CA GLU A 145 1.97 14.80 -6.08
C GLU A 145 2.18 13.77 -7.20
N THR A 146 1.13 13.12 -7.70
CA THR A 146 1.21 12.19 -8.83
C THR A 146 0.15 12.47 -9.89
N ASP A 147 0.58 12.63 -11.15
CA ASP A 147 -0.33 12.83 -12.28
C ASP A 147 -1.32 11.65 -12.41
N LEU A 148 -0.88 10.43 -12.07
CA LEU A 148 -1.71 9.22 -12.11
C LEU A 148 -2.95 9.35 -11.22
N TYR A 149 -2.78 9.78 -9.97
CA TYR A 149 -3.89 9.82 -9.02
C TYR A 149 -4.73 11.08 -9.18
N ALA A 150 -4.12 12.20 -9.56
CA ALA A 150 -4.86 13.38 -9.96
C ALA A 150 -5.78 13.07 -11.15
N GLU A 151 -5.28 12.37 -12.17
CA GLU A 151 -6.10 11.94 -13.32
C GLU A 151 -7.16 10.92 -12.91
N LEU A 152 -6.81 9.94 -12.07
CA LEU A 152 -7.78 8.96 -11.57
C LEU A 152 -8.95 9.62 -10.84
N ALA A 153 -8.67 10.56 -9.93
CA ALA A 153 -9.69 11.29 -9.18
C ALA A 153 -10.67 11.99 -10.13
N VAL A 154 -10.15 12.76 -11.10
CA VAL A 154 -10.95 13.47 -12.11
C VAL A 154 -11.77 12.49 -12.96
N GLN A 155 -11.15 11.44 -13.50
CA GLN A 155 -11.84 10.45 -14.34
C GLN A 155 -12.97 9.73 -13.58
N THR A 156 -12.74 9.40 -12.31
CA THR A 156 -13.76 8.75 -11.48
C THR A 156 -14.91 9.70 -11.15
N GLU A 157 -14.65 10.97 -10.89
CA GLU A 157 -15.69 12.00 -10.72
C GLU A 157 -16.51 12.19 -12.00
N GLU A 158 -15.86 12.38 -13.15
CA GLU A 158 -16.54 12.53 -14.45
C GLU A 158 -17.39 11.30 -14.79
N LYS A 159 -16.86 10.09 -14.52
CA LYS A 159 -17.59 8.83 -14.67
C LYS A 159 -18.82 8.81 -13.77
N ALA A 160 -18.69 9.22 -12.51
CA ALA A 160 -19.82 9.30 -11.59
C ALA A 160 -20.89 10.31 -12.06
N GLU A 161 -20.48 11.49 -12.52
CA GLU A 161 -21.39 12.53 -13.05
C GLU A 161 -22.12 12.09 -14.33
N SER A 162 -21.41 11.45 -15.26
CA SER A 162 -21.99 10.87 -16.47
C SER A 162 -23.03 9.79 -16.15
N MET A 163 -22.77 8.96 -15.14
CA MET A 163 -23.72 7.94 -14.69
C MET A 163 -24.95 8.54 -13.99
N VAL A 164 -24.76 9.57 -13.17
CA VAL A 164 -25.86 10.31 -12.50
C VAL A 164 -26.78 10.98 -13.53
N SER A 165 -26.20 11.69 -14.49
CA SER A 165 -26.94 12.38 -15.55
C SER A 165 -27.69 11.41 -16.47
N SER A 166 -27.07 10.30 -16.87
CA SER A 166 -27.73 9.27 -17.70
C SER A 166 -28.83 8.50 -16.95
N ALA A 167 -28.71 8.37 -15.62
CA ALA A 167 -29.75 7.78 -14.77
C ALA A 167 -30.93 8.73 -14.48
N GLY A 168 -30.88 9.99 -14.93
CA GLY A 168 -31.89 11.01 -14.63
C GLY A 168 -31.93 11.37 -13.14
N LEU A 169 -30.87 11.05 -12.39
CA LEU A 169 -30.70 11.45 -11.00
C LEU A 169 -30.26 12.91 -11.04
N GLN A 170 -31.13 13.84 -10.63
CA GLN A 170 -30.69 15.23 -10.45
C GLN A 170 -29.73 15.28 -9.27
N SER A 171 -28.61 16.01 -9.40
CA SER A 171 -27.74 16.38 -8.29
C SER A 171 -28.51 17.33 -7.36
N GLY A 172 -29.36 16.76 -6.51
CA GLY A 172 -30.12 17.47 -5.50
C GLY A 172 -29.43 17.30 -4.16
N ASN A 173 -28.90 18.39 -3.65
CA ASN A 173 -28.36 18.57 -2.30
C ASN A 173 -29.12 17.71 -1.26
N PRO A 174 -28.49 16.79 -0.49
CA PRO A 174 -29.15 16.20 0.68
C PRO A 174 -29.13 17.15 1.89
N ALA A 175 -28.40 18.26 1.81
CA ALA A 175 -28.27 19.22 2.90
C ALA A 175 -28.58 20.63 2.39
N GLY A 176 -29.87 20.96 2.37
CA GLY A 176 -30.24 22.33 2.70
C GLY A 176 -29.77 22.58 4.13
N GLU A 177 -28.79 23.48 4.28
CA GLU A 177 -28.68 24.29 5.49
C GLU A 177 -30.08 24.86 5.81
N GLU A 178 -30.41 24.91 7.10
CA GLU A 178 -31.71 25.32 7.68
C GLU A 178 -32.72 24.20 7.97
N GLY A 179 -32.57 23.61 9.16
CA GLY A 179 -33.65 23.45 10.13
C GLY A 179 -34.85 22.57 9.75
N VAL A 180 -34.75 21.26 9.99
CA VAL A 180 -35.94 20.44 10.32
C VAL A 180 -35.60 19.48 11.46
N ASN A 181 -36.22 19.72 12.61
CA ASN A 181 -36.24 18.85 13.78
C ASN A 181 -36.88 17.48 13.46
N GLY A 182 -36.16 16.39 13.79
CA GLY A 182 -36.73 15.12 14.25
C GLY A 182 -37.47 14.23 13.24
N SER A 183 -36.91 13.04 13.01
CA SER A 183 -37.50 11.85 12.35
C SER A 183 -37.67 11.87 10.82
N ASN A 184 -36.60 11.49 10.11
CA ASN A 184 -36.60 10.65 8.90
C ASN A 184 -35.24 10.84 8.21
N TYR A 185 -34.23 10.08 8.62
CA TYR A 185 -32.97 10.03 7.86
C TYR A 185 -33.27 9.35 6.52
N LEU A 186 -33.43 10.16 5.48
CA LEU A 186 -33.43 9.68 4.10
C LEU A 186 -31.98 9.46 3.70
N CYS A 187 -31.66 8.24 3.29
CA CYS A 187 -30.34 7.87 2.78
C CYS A 187 -30.47 7.23 1.43
N TRP A 188 -29.51 7.55 0.58
CA TRP A 188 -29.33 6.92 -0.70
C TRP A 188 -28.82 5.50 -0.49
N GLN A 189 -29.61 4.49 -0.88
CA GLN A 189 -29.17 3.11 -0.89
C GLN A 189 -28.88 2.68 -2.32
N CYS A 190 -27.63 2.32 -2.59
CA CYS A 190 -27.25 1.80 -3.88
C CYS A 190 -27.89 0.42 -4.15
N THR A 191 -28.50 0.26 -5.31
CA THR A 191 -29.09 -0.99 -5.80
C THR A 191 -28.27 -1.62 -6.92
N SER A 192 -27.37 -0.86 -7.58
CA SER A 192 -26.48 -1.39 -8.60
C SER A 192 -25.16 -0.62 -8.67
N TYR A 193 -24.07 -1.35 -8.85
CA TYR A 193 -22.72 -0.81 -8.95
C TYR A 193 -22.08 -1.18 -10.29
N THR A 194 -21.22 -0.31 -10.80
CA THR A 194 -20.24 -0.65 -11.83
C THR A 194 -18.86 -0.72 -11.19
N ASN A 195 -18.10 -1.77 -11.51
CA ASN A 195 -16.71 -1.89 -11.08
C ASN A 195 -15.81 -1.45 -12.23
N GLY A 196 -14.79 -0.65 -11.95
CA GLY A 196 -13.67 -0.51 -12.86
C GLY A 196 -12.72 -1.68 -12.78
N SER A 197 -11.73 -1.64 -13.67
CA SER A 197 -10.68 -2.64 -13.77
C SER A 197 -9.42 -2.12 -13.12
N VAL A 198 -8.66 -3.02 -12.50
CA VAL A 198 -7.29 -2.70 -12.06
C VAL A 198 -6.40 -2.53 -13.28
N SER A 199 -5.49 -1.56 -13.19
CA SER A 199 -4.34 -1.49 -14.08
C SER A 199 -3.07 -1.36 -13.24
N LEU A 200 -2.04 -2.13 -13.62
CA LEU A 200 -0.71 -2.02 -13.04
C LEU A 200 0.32 -2.18 -14.17
N PRO A 201 0.53 -1.14 -14.97
CA PRO A 201 1.42 -1.18 -16.12
C PRO A 201 2.88 -1.49 -15.77
N CYS A 202 3.26 -1.36 -14.49
CA CYS A 202 4.63 -1.58 -14.04
C CYS A 202 4.79 -2.68 -12.97
N ALA A 203 3.90 -3.68 -12.96
CA ALA A 203 3.92 -4.79 -11.98
C ALA A 203 5.29 -5.46 -11.81
N ASN A 204 6.01 -5.62 -12.92
CA ASN A 204 7.34 -6.24 -12.94
C ASN A 204 8.44 -5.38 -12.29
N LEU A 205 8.19 -4.09 -12.08
CA LEU A 205 9.12 -3.18 -11.42
C LEU A 205 8.95 -3.19 -9.89
N VAL A 206 7.81 -3.64 -9.37
CA VAL A 206 7.59 -3.75 -7.92
C VAL A 206 8.62 -4.70 -7.31
N GLY A 207 9.35 -4.21 -6.31
CA GLY A 207 10.47 -4.94 -5.69
C GLY A 207 11.85 -4.65 -6.29
N SER A 208 11.92 -3.86 -7.35
CA SER A 208 13.20 -3.39 -7.90
C SER A 208 13.81 -2.28 -7.04
N TYR A 209 15.14 -2.13 -7.13
CA TYR A 209 15.85 -1.02 -6.52
C TYR A 209 15.42 0.33 -7.13
N CYS A 210 15.22 1.36 -6.30
CA CYS A 210 14.99 2.73 -6.78
C CYS A 210 16.26 3.58 -6.57
N SER A 211 16.67 4.29 -7.63
CA SER A 211 17.93 5.05 -7.69
C SER A 211 17.86 6.47 -7.13
N SER A 212 16.68 6.94 -6.71
CA SER A 212 16.44 8.35 -6.39
C SER A 212 15.97 8.54 -4.94
N GLY A 213 16.70 9.39 -4.21
CA GLY A 213 16.45 9.73 -2.81
C GLY A 213 15.06 10.29 -2.56
N SER A 214 14.13 9.42 -2.14
CA SER A 214 12.80 9.81 -1.73
C SER A 214 12.83 10.54 -0.39
N GLN A 215 12.04 11.60 -0.28
CA GLN A 215 11.90 12.45 0.91
C GLN A 215 11.10 11.78 2.04
N TYR A 216 10.63 10.56 1.83
CA TYR A 216 9.93 9.75 2.83
C TYR A 216 10.97 8.91 3.57
N SER A 217 11.20 9.25 4.83
CA SER A 217 12.25 8.73 5.71
C SER A 217 11.98 7.30 6.21
N VAL A 218 11.33 6.48 5.40
CA VAL A 218 10.80 5.18 5.81
C VAL A 218 11.43 4.09 4.94
N GLY A 219 12.53 3.49 5.41
CA GLY A 219 13.06 2.18 4.98
C GLY A 219 13.43 1.90 3.50
N ARG A 220 14.37 0.95 3.30
CA ARG A 220 14.74 0.42 1.96
C ARG A 220 13.56 -0.28 1.26
N LEU A 221 12.64 -0.84 2.05
CA LEU A 221 11.48 -1.61 1.60
C LEU A 221 10.36 -0.76 0.99
N LEU A 222 10.07 0.41 1.55
CA LEU A 222 9.11 1.34 0.94
C LEU A 222 9.69 2.07 -0.27
N CYS A 223 11.01 2.15 -0.39
CA CYS A 223 11.65 2.56 -1.63
C CYS A 223 11.28 1.58 -2.76
N ALA A 224 11.46 0.28 -2.54
CA ALA A 224 11.01 -0.77 -3.47
C ALA A 224 9.46 -0.83 -3.61
N GLY A 225 8.75 -0.30 -2.61
CA GLY A 225 7.30 -0.14 -2.58
C GLY A 225 6.76 1.14 -3.24
N LYS A 226 7.58 2.15 -3.54
CA LYS A 226 7.13 3.39 -4.21
C LYS A 226 6.55 3.09 -5.59
N THR A 227 7.14 2.13 -6.29
CA THR A 227 6.64 1.63 -7.57
C THR A 227 5.21 1.10 -7.48
N ILE A 228 4.75 0.70 -6.30
CA ILE A 228 3.36 0.28 -6.06
C ILE A 228 2.43 1.49 -6.20
N ILE A 229 2.75 2.57 -5.48
CA ILE A 229 1.99 3.83 -5.50
C ILE A 229 2.11 4.50 -6.88
N ASP A 230 3.27 4.47 -7.53
CA ASP A 230 3.40 5.15 -8.82
C ASP A 230 2.69 4.42 -9.98
N CYS A 231 2.22 3.19 -9.79
CA CYS A 231 1.69 2.38 -10.89
C CYS A 231 0.37 1.68 -10.60
N TYR A 232 -0.06 1.54 -9.36
CA TYR A 232 -1.29 0.85 -9.06
C TYR A 232 -2.50 1.76 -9.25
N VAL A 233 -3.40 1.35 -10.12
CA VAL A 233 -4.73 1.95 -10.26
C VAL A 233 -5.73 1.08 -9.48
N PRO A 234 -6.28 1.55 -8.35
CA PRO A 234 -7.24 0.77 -7.54
C PRO A 234 -8.51 0.44 -8.31
N LYS A 235 -9.17 -0.68 -7.96
CA LYS A 235 -10.54 -0.94 -8.41
C LYS A 235 -11.45 0.11 -7.82
N ASP A 236 -12.12 0.87 -8.66
CA ASP A 236 -13.23 1.72 -8.25
C ASP A 236 -14.55 0.95 -8.33
N LYS A 237 -15.44 1.23 -7.39
CA LYS A 237 -16.82 0.74 -7.38
C LYS A 237 -17.73 1.95 -7.29
N VAL A 238 -18.38 2.26 -8.41
CA VAL A 238 -19.28 3.41 -8.54
C VAL A 238 -20.72 2.94 -8.43
N CYS A 239 -21.50 3.54 -7.54
CA CYS A 239 -22.94 3.35 -7.48
C CYS A 239 -23.62 4.04 -8.66
N VAL A 240 -24.32 3.27 -9.50
CA VAL A 240 -24.97 3.79 -10.72
C VAL A 240 -26.49 3.80 -10.64
N LYS A 241 -27.08 3.07 -9.67
CA LYS A 241 -28.51 3.10 -9.39
C LYS A 241 -28.73 2.95 -7.90
N GLY A 242 -29.73 3.64 -7.37
CA GLY A 242 -30.10 3.54 -5.98
C GLY A 242 -31.53 4.01 -5.75
N VAL A 243 -31.94 3.95 -4.50
CA VAL A 243 -33.24 4.44 -4.05
C VAL A 243 -33.06 5.17 -2.73
N TRP A 244 -33.76 6.29 -2.56
CA TRP A 244 -33.88 6.94 -1.26
C TRP A 244 -34.71 6.07 -0.34
N LYS A 245 -34.17 5.71 0.81
CA LYS A 245 -34.90 4.99 1.86
C LYS A 245 -34.91 5.79 3.15
N THR A 246 -35.99 5.65 3.89
CA THR A 246 -36.16 6.19 5.25
C THR A 246 -35.48 5.33 6.33
N THR A 247 -34.90 4.19 5.94
CA THR A 247 -34.15 3.29 6.83
C THR A 247 -32.74 3.22 6.31
N CYS A 248 -31.78 3.68 7.11
CA CYS A 248 -30.37 3.67 6.73
C CYS A 248 -29.68 2.40 7.19
N PRO A 249 -28.71 1.89 6.39
CA PRO A 249 -27.83 0.84 6.87
C PRO A 249 -27.19 1.31 8.17
N ALA A 250 -27.10 0.43 9.17
CA ALA A 250 -26.28 0.73 10.33
C ALA A 250 -24.83 0.95 9.85
N PRO A 251 -24.11 1.96 10.40
CA PRO A 251 -22.68 2.08 10.14
C PRO A 251 -22.01 0.77 10.55
N ALA A 252 -21.21 0.20 9.63
CA ALA A 252 -20.38 -0.96 9.89
C ALA A 252 -19.21 -0.57 10.81
#